data_AF-K1GG04-F1
#
_entry.id   AF-K1GG04-F1
#
_cell.length_a   1.000
_cell.length_b   1.000
_cell.length_c   1.000
_cell.angle_alpha   90.00
_cell.angle_beta   90.00
_cell.angle_gamma   90.00
#
_symmetry.space_group_name_H-M   'P 1'
#
loop_
_entity.id
_entity.type
_entity.pdbx_description
1 polymer ?
#
loop_
_entity_poly.entity_id
_entity_poly.type
_entity_poly.pdbx_seq_one_letter_code
_entity_poly.pdbx_strand_id
1 'polypeptide(L)'
;YGSWYTKVSKNSEAQARVDLAIKKWWVKPNGEIKIRGFETEKSILDTMYYIKFPEGIPKYKGPVGYQGGPFLGGLDQEQYFIPDSWEYGEIIETYPVK
;
A
#
# COMPACT_ATOMS: atom_id res chain seq x y z
N TYR A 1 -9.53 -1.48 -5.64
CA TYR A 1 -8.42 -0.99 -4.80
C TYR A 1 -7.37 -2.09 -4.67
N GLY A 2 -6.16 -1.77 -4.19
CA GLY A 2 -5.13 -2.80 -3.92
C GLY A 2 -5.53 -3.70 -2.73
N SER A 3 -4.82 -4.80 -2.48
CA SER A 3 -5.22 -5.77 -1.46
C SER A 3 -4.62 -5.54 -0.06
N TRP A 4 -3.80 -4.50 0.10
CA TRP A 4 -3.06 -4.21 1.34
C TRP A 4 -3.56 -2.92 1.98
N TYR A 5 -3.85 -2.99 3.27
CA TYR A 5 -4.47 -1.93 4.05
C TYR A 5 -3.80 -1.75 5.40
N THR A 6 -3.85 -0.54 5.96
CA THR A 6 -3.43 -0.27 7.34
C THR A 6 -4.47 0.58 8.05
N LYS A 7 -4.53 0.47 9.38
CA LYS A 7 -5.36 1.33 10.23
C LYS A 7 -4.66 2.63 10.62
N VAL A 8 -3.35 2.71 10.42
CA VAL A 8 -2.55 3.89 10.79
C VAL A 8 -2.35 4.74 9.54
N SER A 9 -2.90 5.95 9.55
CA SER A 9 -2.71 6.90 8.46
C SER A 9 -1.24 7.34 8.36
N LYS A 10 -0.80 7.60 7.13
CA LYS A 10 0.53 8.13 6.82
C LYS A 10 0.35 9.47 6.12
N ASN A 11 0.94 10.52 6.70
CA ASN A 11 0.66 11.90 6.30
C ASN A 11 1.56 12.42 5.18
N SER A 12 2.50 11.59 4.70
CA SER A 12 3.39 11.92 3.59
C SER A 12 3.74 10.70 2.75
N GLU A 13 4.11 10.93 1.50
CA GLU A 13 4.58 9.88 0.59
C GLU A 13 5.81 9.16 1.19
N ALA A 14 6.77 9.93 1.70
CA ALA A 14 8.02 9.39 2.24
C ALA A 14 7.76 8.42 3.40
N GLN A 15 6.91 8.81 4.34
CA GLN A 15 6.56 7.97 5.49
C GLN A 15 5.82 6.71 5.05
N ALA A 16 4.85 6.83 4.14
CA ALA A 16 4.11 5.68 3.63
C ALA A 16 5.03 4.67 2.94
N ARG A 17 6.02 5.14 2.17
CA ARG A 17 6.98 4.25 1.51
C ARG A 17 7.90 3.54 2.50
N VAL A 18 8.39 4.24 3.51
CA VAL A 18 9.31 3.67 4.51
C VAL A 18 8.56 2.67 5.40
N ASP A 19 7.47 3.10 6.01
CA ASP A 19 6.75 2.33 7.03
C ASP A 19 5.89 1.21 6.45
N LEU A 20 5.30 1.41 5.26
CA LEU A 20 4.45 0.41 4.60
C LEU A 20 5.19 -0.34 3.48
N ALA A 21 6.50 -0.13 3.37
CA ALA A 21 7.37 -0.78 2.40
C ALA A 21 6.90 -0.66 0.92
N ILE A 22 6.25 0.45 0.57
CA ILE A 22 5.69 0.69 -0.77
C ILE A 22 6.78 1.13 -1.76
N LYS A 23 7.11 0.28 -2.73
CA LYS A 23 8.14 0.56 -3.74
C LYS A 23 7.75 1.73 -4.65
N LYS A 24 8.78 2.48 -5.10
CA LYS A 24 8.61 3.60 -6.04
C LYS A 24 8.34 3.17 -7.48
N TRP A 25 8.42 1.88 -7.78
CA TRP A 25 8.32 1.31 -9.12
C TRP A 25 7.38 0.11 -9.11
N TRP A 26 6.84 -0.21 -10.27
CA TRP A 26 6.02 -1.39 -10.47
C TRP A 26 6.88 -2.61 -10.80
N VAL A 27 6.54 -3.73 -10.20
CA VAL A 27 7.14 -5.04 -10.49
C VAL A 27 6.12 -5.85 -11.27
N LYS A 28 6.51 -6.35 -12.44
CA LYS A 28 5.66 -7.24 -13.23
C LYS A 28 5.51 -8.59 -12.53
N PRO A 29 4.46 -9.38 -12.85
CA PRO A 29 4.30 -10.72 -12.30
C PRO A 29 5.50 -11.65 -12.55
N ASN A 30 6.26 -11.44 -13.63
CA ASN A 30 7.48 -12.20 -13.95
C ASN A 30 8.75 -11.68 -13.23
N GLY A 31 8.60 -10.76 -12.28
CA GLY A 31 9.70 -10.19 -11.49
C GLY A 31 10.46 -9.04 -12.17
N GLU A 32 10.14 -8.72 -13.43
CA GLU A 32 10.77 -7.58 -14.10
C GLU A 32 10.37 -6.27 -13.43
N ILE A 33 11.38 -5.46 -13.13
CA ILE A 33 11.15 -4.10 -12.66
C ILE A 33 10.96 -3.20 -13.87
N LYS A 34 9.80 -2.53 -13.94
CA LYS A 34 9.54 -1.48 -14.90
C LYS A 34 10.34 -0.22 -14.53
N ILE A 35 11.56 -0.10 -15.08
CA ILE A 35 12.46 1.05 -14.92
C ILE A 35 12.98 1.50 -16.29
N ARG A 36 12.11 1.88 -17.23
CA ARG A 36 12.58 2.50 -18.48
C ARG A 36 12.01 3.90 -18.65
N GLY A 37 12.91 4.88 -18.60
CA GLY A 37 12.63 6.31 -18.74
C GLY A 37 12.65 7.01 -17.40
N PHE A 38 13.43 8.09 -17.28
CA PHE A 38 13.72 8.81 -16.04
C PHE A 38 12.49 9.32 -15.26
N GLU A 39 11.28 9.28 -15.83
CA GLU A 39 10.10 9.92 -15.25
C GLU A 39 8.77 9.14 -15.39
N THR A 40 8.69 8.07 -16.19
CA THR A 40 7.40 7.65 -16.77
C THR A 40 6.67 6.46 -16.12
N GLU A 41 7.28 5.71 -15.21
CA GLU A 41 6.61 4.54 -14.57
C GLU A 41 6.82 4.48 -13.04
N LYS A 42 6.92 5.63 -12.38
CA LYS A 42 6.91 5.69 -10.91
C LYS A 42 5.52 5.37 -10.38
N SER A 43 5.44 4.59 -9.30
CA SER A 43 4.19 4.38 -8.56
C SER A 43 3.81 5.70 -7.89
N ILE A 44 2.74 6.36 -8.36
CA ILE A 44 2.22 7.59 -7.76
C ILE A 44 1.53 7.25 -6.45
N LEU A 45 1.84 8.01 -5.39
CA LEU A 45 1.24 7.86 -4.06
C LEU A 45 0.87 9.25 -3.53
N ASP A 46 -0.20 9.81 -4.08
CA ASP A 46 -0.68 11.16 -3.85
C ASP A 46 -2.01 11.23 -3.08
N THR A 47 -2.63 10.08 -2.84
CA THR A 47 -3.99 9.99 -2.30
C THR A 47 -4.12 8.83 -1.32
N MET A 48 -4.70 9.12 -0.16
CA MET A 48 -5.08 8.12 0.84
C MET A 48 -6.60 7.97 0.84
N TYR A 49 -7.05 6.73 0.74
CA TYR A 49 -8.48 6.37 0.79
C TYR A 49 -8.79 5.69 2.11
N TYR A 50 -9.83 6.14 2.80
CA TYR A 50 -10.44 5.37 3.87
C TYR A 50 -11.53 4.50 3.25
N ILE A 51 -11.39 3.19 3.44
CA ILE A 51 -12.28 2.20 2.84
C ILE A 51 -12.96 1.43 3.95
N LYS A 52 -14.29 1.37 3.88
CA LYS A 52 -15.13 0.56 4.74
C LYS A 52 -15.33 -0.81 4.10
N PHE A 53 -15.18 -1.86 4.89
CA PHE A 53 -15.44 -3.24 4.48
C PHE A 53 -16.56 -3.83 5.32
N PRO A 54 -17.41 -4.70 4.76
CA PRO A 54 -18.40 -5.45 5.53
C PRO A 54 -17.72 -6.45 6.48
N GLU A 55 -18.44 -6.85 7.53
CA GLU A 55 -17.99 -7.90 8.43
C GLU A 55 -18.02 -9.28 7.75
N GLY A 56 -17.25 -10.24 8.28
CA GLY A 56 -17.26 -11.62 7.78
C GLY A 56 -16.43 -11.89 6.53
N ILE A 57 -15.82 -10.88 5.91
CA ILE A 57 -14.93 -11.09 4.75
C ILE A 57 -13.57 -11.68 5.16
N PRO A 58 -12.89 -12.42 4.25
CA PRO A 58 -11.53 -12.89 4.48
C PRO A 58 -10.57 -11.72 4.71
N LYS A 59 -9.80 -11.76 5.81
CA LYS A 59 -8.75 -10.80 6.10
C LYS A 59 -7.62 -11.44 6.90
N TYR A 60 -6.39 -11.08 6.57
CA TYR A 60 -5.19 -11.62 7.20
C TYR A 60 -4.38 -10.48 7.79
N LYS A 61 -4.09 -10.57 9.08
CA LYS A 61 -3.38 -9.54 9.84
C LYS A 61 -1.91 -9.95 9.99
N GLY A 62 -0.99 -9.01 9.80
CA GLY A 62 0.43 -9.26 10.05
C GLY A 62 1.28 -7.98 10.05
N PRO A 63 2.56 -8.10 10.40
CA PRO A 63 3.50 -6.99 10.29
C PRO A 63 3.81 -6.68 8.82
N VAL A 64 4.21 -5.45 8.54
CA VAL A 64 4.79 -5.07 7.25
C VAL A 64 6.21 -5.62 7.16
N GLY A 65 6.45 -6.49 6.19
CA GLY A 65 7.77 -7.09 5.97
C GLY A 65 8.76 -6.15 5.29
N TYR A 66 10.04 -6.29 5.62
CA TYR A 66 11.12 -5.55 4.98
C TYR A 66 11.23 -5.87 3.48
N GLN A 67 11.37 -4.83 2.64
CA GLN A 67 11.42 -4.96 1.17
C GLN A 67 12.75 -4.49 0.55
N GLY A 68 13.75 -4.16 1.36
CA GLY A 68 15.07 -3.71 0.92
C GLY A 68 15.24 -2.19 0.92
N GLY A 69 16.47 -1.71 1.11
CA GLY A 69 16.80 -0.28 1.08
C GLY A 69 15.97 0.55 2.08
N PRO A 70 15.33 1.66 1.65
CA PRO A 70 14.54 2.52 2.52
C PRO A 70 13.12 1.98 2.82
N PHE A 71 12.72 0.84 2.25
CA PHE A 71 11.38 0.27 2.41
C PHE A 71 11.37 -0.68 3.63
N LEU A 72 11.42 -0.08 4.81
CA LEU A 72 11.74 -0.76 6.06
C LEU A 72 10.63 -1.70 6.55
N GLY A 73 9.37 -1.28 6.46
CA GLY A 73 8.30 -1.98 7.17
C GLY A 73 8.50 -1.88 8.68
N GLY A 74 8.10 -2.92 9.41
CA GLY A 74 8.37 -3.02 10.85
C GLY A 74 7.39 -3.93 11.59
N LEU A 75 7.83 -4.49 12.72
CA LEU A 75 6.96 -5.28 13.61
C LEU A 75 5.87 -4.42 14.28
N ASP A 76 6.13 -3.12 14.42
CA ASP A 76 5.22 -2.09 14.90
C ASP A 76 4.26 -1.59 13.81
N GLN A 77 4.54 -1.90 12.54
CA GLN A 77 3.70 -1.54 11.41
C GLN A 77 2.74 -2.68 11.08
N GLU A 78 1.48 -2.53 11.48
CA GLU A 78 0.43 -3.50 11.24
C GLU A 78 -0.26 -3.27 9.88
N GLN A 79 -0.46 -4.35 9.13
CA GLN A 79 -1.22 -4.34 7.89
C GLN A 79 -2.22 -5.51 7.80
N TYR A 80 -3.21 -5.31 6.94
CA TYR A 80 -4.25 -6.28 6.60
C TYR A 80 -4.16 -6.59 5.11
N PHE A 81 -4.08 -7.89 4.78
CA PHE A 81 -4.33 -8.39 3.45
C PHE A 81 -5.80 -8.78 3.33
N ILE A 82 -6.50 -8.20 2.35
CA ILE A 82 -7.87 -8.55 2.00
C ILE A 82 -7.85 -8.99 0.53
N PRO A 83 -7.96 -10.31 0.24
CA PRO A 83 -8.06 -10.79 -1.13
C PRO A 83 -9.33 -10.23 -1.77
N ASP A 84 -9.26 -9.92 -3.07
CA ASP A 84 -10.40 -9.48 -3.86
C ASP A 84 -11.16 -8.27 -3.28
N SER A 85 -10.45 -7.42 -2.52
CA SER A 85 -11.03 -6.30 -1.76
C SER A 85 -11.87 -5.31 -2.57
N TRP A 86 -11.67 -5.22 -3.89
CA TRP A 86 -12.51 -4.39 -4.77
C TRP A 86 -13.96 -4.87 -4.87
N GLU A 87 -14.26 -6.12 -4.51
CA GLU A 87 -15.62 -6.65 -4.50
C GLU A 87 -16.43 -6.22 -3.26
N TYR A 88 -15.73 -5.81 -2.19
CA TYR A 88 -16.34 -5.59 -0.87
C TYR A 88 -16.20 -4.15 -0.37
N GLY A 89 -15.19 -3.42 -0.83
CA GLY A 89 -14.80 -2.14 -0.25
C GLY A 89 -15.59 -0.94 -0.77
N GLU A 90 -16.01 -0.06 0.13
CA GLU A 90 -16.61 1.24 -0.17
C GLU A 90 -15.67 2.36 0.31
N ILE A 91 -15.27 3.29 -0.58
CA ILE A 91 -14.54 4.49 -0.15
C ILE A 91 -15.49 5.39 0.62
N ILE A 92 -15.10 5.77 1.83
CA ILE A 92 -15.86 6.70 2.68
C ILE A 92 -15.20 8.07 2.79
N GLU A 93 -13.87 8.15 2.68
CA GLU A 93 -13.13 9.42 2.74
C GLU A 93 -11.89 9.38 1.83
N THR A 94 -11.43 10.56 1.40
CA THR A 94 -10.26 10.72 0.52
C THR A 94 -9.46 11.94 0.94
N TYR A 95 -8.15 11.77 1.07
CA TYR A 95 -7.22 12.82 1.49
C TYR A 95 -6.01 12.87 0.56
N PRO A 96 -5.57 14.07 0.14
CA PRO A 96 -4.29 14.20 -0.55
C PRO A 96 -3.14 13.90 0.41
N VAL A 97 -2.17 13.14 -0.07
CA VAL A 97 -0.90 12.88 0.61
C VAL A 97 0.05 14.04 0.31
N LYS A 98 0.71 14.56 1.34
CA LYS A 98 1.67 15.66 1.22
C LYS A 98 3.07 15.18 0.80
#